data_AF-A0A530LA02-F1
#
_entry.id   AF-A0A530LA02-F1
#
_cell.length_a   1.000
_cell.length_b   1.000
_cell.length_c   1.000
_cell.angle_alpha   90.00
_cell.angle_beta   90.00
_cell.angle_gamma   90.00
#
_symmetry.space_group_name_H-M   'P 1'
#
loop_
_entity.id
_entity.type
_entity.pdbx_description
1 polymer ?
#
loop_
_entity_poly.entity_id
_entity_poly.type
_entity_poly.pdbx_seq_one_letter_code
_entity_poly.pdbx_strand_id
1 'polypeptide(L)' 'MRALDSFARHGSVWRAADELHLTRSAVSHQLRLLERDLGFDLLERIGKGVALTPRGQRYASDVRKALT' A
#
# COMPACT_ATOMS: atom_id res chain seq x y z
N MET A 1 -4.98 6.68 -3.03
CA MET A 1 -3.60 6.86 -2.52
C MET A 1 -3.46 6.74 -0.99
N ARG A 2 -4.47 7.07 -0.17
CA ARG A 2 -4.38 6.99 1.31
C ARG A 2 -3.99 5.59 1.85
N ALA A 3 -4.53 4.52 1.27
CA ALA A 3 -4.16 3.14 1.63
C ALA A 3 -2.68 2.83 1.38
N LEU A 4 -2.11 3.30 0.26
CA LEU A 4 -0.70 3.11 -0.04
C LEU A 4 0.19 3.90 0.92
N ASP A 5 -0.11 5.17 1.18
CA ASP A 5 0.68 5.99 2.11
C ASP A 5 0.68 5.41 3.54
N SER A 6 -0.49 5.06 4.06
CA SER A 6 -0.61 4.45 5.39
C SER A 6 0.10 3.09 5.44
N PHE A 7 -0.05 2.25 4.41
CA PHE A 7 0.68 0.98 4.33
C PHE A 7 2.20 1.18 4.24
N ALA A 8 2.68 2.18 3.49
CA ALA A 8 4.10 2.51 3.38
C ALA A 8 4.69 3.01 4.71
N ARG A 9 3.89 3.70 5.54
CA ARG A 9 4.28 4.14 6.88
C ARG A 9 4.33 3.01 7.90
N HIS A 10 3.38 2.06 7.84
CA HIS A 10 3.20 1.04 8.88
C HIS A 10 3.71 -0.36 8.53
N GLY A 11 3.88 -0.67 7.24
CA GLY A 11 4.21 -2.01 6.74
C GLY A 11 3.14 -3.07 7.02
N SER A 12 1.91 -2.67 7.37
CA SER A 12 0.87 -3.58 7.83
C SER A 12 -0.50 -3.18 7.31
N VAL A 13 -1.16 -4.11 6.62
CA VAL A 13 -2.56 -3.94 6.16
C VAL A 13 -3.50 -3.73 7.34
N TRP A 14 -3.22 -4.36 8.48
CA TRP A 14 -4.06 -4.20 9.66
C TRP A 14 -3.95 -2.79 10.24
N ARG A 15 -2.73 -2.27 10.44
CA ARG A 15 -2.53 -0.91 10.94
C ARG A 15 -3.07 0.14 9.97
N ALA A 16 -2.92 -0.09 8.67
CA ALA A 16 -3.48 0.81 7.67
C ALA A 16 -5.01 0.81 7.66
N ALA A 17 -5.63 -0.35 7.87
CA ALA A 17 -7.08 -0.46 7.99
C ALA A 17 -7.59 0.26 9.25
N ASP A 18 -6.90 0.09 10.38
CA ASP A 18 -7.21 0.76 11.64
C ASP A 18 -7.10 2.29 11.54
N GLU A 19 -5.98 2.81 11.02
CA GLU A 19 -5.77 4.25 10.82
C GLU A 19 -6.81 4.87 9.88
N LEU A 20 -7.19 4.16 8.82
CA LEU A 20 -8.12 4.69 7.82
C LEU A 20 -9.60 4.43 8.17
N HIS A 21 -9.88 3.80 9.30
CA HIS A 21 -11.22 3.33 9.68
C HIS A 21 -11.88 2.47 8.58
N LEU A 22 -11.09 1.60 7.95
CA LEU A 22 -11.50 0.70 6.88
C LEU A 22 -11.38 -0.76 7.31
N THR A 23 -12.01 -1.66 6.57
CA THR A 23 -11.77 -3.10 6.72
C THR A 23 -10.43 -3.49 6.07
N ARG A 24 -9.81 -4.56 6.56
CA ARG A 24 -8.59 -5.14 5.94
C ARG A 24 -8.79 -5.47 4.46
N SER A 25 -10.00 -5.95 4.10
CA SER A 25 -10.38 -6.26 2.73
C SER A 25 -10.49 -4.99 1.86
N ALA A 26 -11.04 -3.90 2.39
CA ALA A 26 -11.10 -2.62 1.69
C ALA A 26 -9.70 -2.04 1.40
N VAL A 27 -8.80 -2.05 2.37
CA VAL A 27 -7.40 -1.62 2.16
C VAL A 27 -6.70 -2.49 1.13
N SER A 28 -6.82 -3.82 1.27
CA SER A 28 -6.22 -4.75 0.31
C SER A 28 -6.79 -4.59 -1.10
N HIS A 29 -8.09 -4.31 -1.21
CA HIS A 29 -8.75 -4.06 -2.49
C HIS A 29 -8.24 -2.76 -3.12
N GLN A 30 -8.13 -1.67 -2.36
CA GLN A 30 -7.58 -0.41 -2.87
C GLN A 30 -6.13 -0.56 -3.36
N LEU A 31 -5.30 -1.33 -2.66
CA LEU A 31 -3.93 -1.59 -3.09
C LEU A 31 -3.91 -2.41 -4.39
N ARG A 32 -4.74 -3.45 -4.52
CA ARG A 32 -4.86 -4.23 -5.76
C ARG A 32 -5.39 -3.44 -6.96
N LEU A 33 -6.36 -2.56 -6.74
CA LEU A 33 -6.86 -1.67 -7.80
C LEU A 33 -5.72 -0.77 -8.29
N LEU A 34 -4.92 -0.24 -7.36
CA LEU A 34 -3.78 0.58 -7.69
C LEU A 34 -2.69 -0.20 -8.44
N GLU A 35 -2.39 -1.43 -8.05
CA GLU A 35 -1.47 -2.31 -8.80
C GLU A 35 -1.92 -2.51 -10.24
N ARG A 36 -3.22 -2.77 -10.44
CA ARG A 36 -3.81 -2.93 -11.76
C ARG A 36 -3.70 -1.65 -12.59
N ASP A 37 -4.02 -0.50 -12.00
CA ASP A 37 -4.00 0.78 -12.69
C ASP A 37 -2.54 1.21 -13.03
N LEU A 38 -1.56 0.79 -12.22
CA LEU A 38 -0.14 1.03 -12.45
C LEU A 38 0.54 0.02 -13.39
N GLY A 39 -0.06 -1.16 -13.59
CA GLY A 39 0.49 -2.23 -14.41
C GLY A 39 1.73 -2.92 -13.79
N PHE A 40 1.91 -2.82 -12.48
CA PHE A 40 2.97 -3.54 -11.76
C PHE A 40 2.58 -3.81 -10.30
N ASP A 41 3.20 -4.84 -9.72
CA ASP A 41 2.96 -5.23 -8.33
C ASP A 41 3.61 -4.24 -7.35
N LEU A 42 2.77 -3.69 -6.46
CA LEU A 42 3.19 -2.83 -5.36
C LEU A 42 3.59 -3.66 -4.15
N LEU A 43 2.94 -4.81 -3.97
CA LEU A 43 3.11 -5.68 -2.82
C LEU A 43 3.72 -7.03 -3.23
N GLU A 44 4.59 -7.54 -2.38
CA GLU A 44 5.10 -8.90 -2.44
C GLU A 44 4.80 -9.65 -1.14
N ARG A 45 4.66 -10.97 -1.24
CA ARG A 45 4.48 -11.83 -0.07
C ARG A 45 5.83 -12.09 0.58
N ILE A 46 5.94 -11.77 1.87
CA ILE A 46 7.12 -12.09 2.68
C ILE A 46 6.67 -12.97 3.84
N GLY A 47 6.95 -14.27 3.73
CA GLY A 47 6.52 -15.29 4.70
C GLY A 47 5.00 -15.31 4.87
N LYS A 48 4.52 -14.98 6.08
CA LYS A 48 3.08 -14.89 6.40
C LYS A 48 2.48 -13.49 6.16
N GLY A 49 3.29 -12.53 5.75
CA GLY A 49 2.90 -11.12 5.57
C GLY A 49 3.00 -10.64 4.13
N VAL A 50 2.83 -9.32 3.97
CA VAL A 50 3.04 -8.59 2.72
C VAL A 50 3.93 -7.38 2.97
N ALA A 51 4.77 -7.04 2.01
CA ALA A 51 5.64 -5.87 2.04
C ALA A 51 5.59 -5.14 0.71
N LEU A 52 6.09 -3.90 0.65
CA LEU A 52 6.22 -3.18 -0.61
C LEU A 52 7.39 -3.75 -1.42
N THR A 53 7.15 -4.00 -2.71
CA THR A 53 8.22 -4.28 -3.69
C THR A 53 9.17 -3.09 -3.78
N PRO A 54 10.41 -3.25 -4.27
CA PRO A 54 11.31 -2.12 -4.51
C PRO A 54 10.68 -1.02 -5.38
N ARG A 55 9.87 -1.42 -6.38
CA ARG A 55 9.13 -0.49 -7.24
C ARG A 55 7.99 0.19 -6.49
N GLY A 56 7.26 -0.55 -5.63
CA GLY A 56 6.23 -0.01 -4.76
C GLY A 56 6.75 0.99 -3.74
N GLN A 57 7.94 0.76 -3.16
CA GLN A 57 8.60 1.69 -2.25
C GLN A 57 8.94 3.01 -2.96
N ARG A 58 9.51 2.94 -4.17
CA ARG A 58 9.81 4.12 -4.98
C ARG A 58 8.54 4.90 -5.31
N TYR A 59 7.50 4.22 -5.79
CA TYR A 59 6.23 4.85 -6.12
C TYR A 59 5.57 5.50 -4.89
N ALA A 60 5.58 4.85 -3.73
CA ALA A 60 5.07 5.44 -2.49
C ALA A 60 5.85 6.71 -2.08
N SER A 61 7.18 6.71 -2.25
CA SER A 61 8.01 7.89 -2.02
C SER A 61 7.64 9.04 -2.96
N ASP A 62 7.45 8.75 -4.24
CA ASP A 62 7.10 9.75 -5.26
C ASP A 62 5.71 10.35 -5.01
N VAL A 63 4.73 9.50 -4.69
CA VAL A 63 3.37 9.94 -4.31
C VAL A 63 3.40 10.84 -3.08
N ARG A 64 4.18 10.48 -2.06
CA ARG A 64 4.28 11.29 -0.83
C ARG A 64 4.91 12.66 -1.10
N LYS A 65 5.92 12.74 -1.97
CA LYS A 65 6.53 14.01 -2.38
C LYS A 65 5.55 14.88 -3.17
N ALA A 66 4.71 14.29 -4.02
CA ALA A 66 3.73 15.03 -4.81
C ALA A 66 2.55 15.61 -3.98
N LEU A 67 2.39 15.16 -2.74
CA LEU A 67 1.36 15.62 -1.81
C LEU A 67 1.86 16.70 -0.82
N THR A 68 3.13 17.12 -0.94
CA THR A 68 3.75 18.21 -0.17
C THR A 68 3.98 19.40 -1.08
#